data_AF-A0A6A4MF04-F1
#
_entry.id   AF-A0A6A4MF04-F1
#
_cell.length_a   1.000
_cell.length_b   1.000
_cell.length_c   1.000
_cell.angle_alpha   90.00
_cell.angle_beta   90.00
_cell.angle_gamma   90.00
#
_symmetry.space_group_name_H-M   'P 1'
#
loop_
_entity.id
_entity.type
_entity.pdbx_description
1 polymer ?
#
loop_
_entity_poly.entity_id
_entity_poly.type
_entity_poly.pdbx_seq_one_letter_code
_entity_poly.pdbx_strand_id
1 'polypeptide(L)'
;MSHPRLQTPVPLLESFELRRLKSSKANILDLTKLSREDRDDVESLKKLQKLAQNGPIFTAQGVLKAVAANAKKTSLGSWLRYFYKGLQPARTVAQGVARDFVTGPQHGQRLYMTGFVAYFLSYYVLPDYPVDGLSQAVFPLAVLLARGQPVALAPLFLGSLYKQLDLVQAD
;
A
#
# COMPACT_ATOMS: atom_id res chain seq x y z
N MET A 1 10.53 -24.11 -47.35
CA MET A 1 9.68 -24.69 -46.29
C MET A 1 9.58 -23.68 -45.17
N SER A 2 8.44 -23.00 -45.11
CA SER A 2 8.17 -21.89 -44.21
C SER A 2 7.31 -22.40 -43.06
N HIS A 3 7.80 -22.31 -41.82
CA HIS A 3 6.98 -22.41 -40.63
C HIS A 3 7.21 -21.18 -39.74
N PRO A 4 6.18 -20.38 -39.45
CA PRO A 4 6.29 -19.16 -38.67
C PRO A 4 6.41 -19.47 -37.18
N ARG A 5 7.37 -18.82 -36.49
CA ARG A 5 7.37 -18.76 -35.02
C ARG A 5 6.18 -17.90 -34.60
N LEU A 6 5.24 -18.52 -33.89
CA LEU A 6 4.16 -17.84 -33.20
C LEU A 6 4.79 -16.91 -32.14
N GLN A 7 4.80 -15.62 -32.45
CA GLN A 7 4.82 -14.55 -31.46
C GLN A 7 3.64 -14.78 -30.51
N THR A 8 3.92 -15.08 -29.24
CA THR A 8 2.94 -14.97 -28.18
C THR A 8 2.76 -13.48 -27.86
N PRO A 9 1.58 -12.89 -28.06
CA PRO A 9 1.30 -11.59 -27.48
C PRO A 9 0.91 -11.81 -26.02
N VAL A 10 1.78 -11.46 -25.09
CA VAL A 10 1.39 -11.22 -23.68
C VAL A 10 0.89 -9.78 -23.58
N PRO A 11 -0.43 -9.54 -23.79
CA PRO A 11 -1.10 -8.50 -23.01
C PRO A 11 -2.55 -8.88 -22.59
N LEU A 12 -2.89 -10.17 -22.50
CA LEU A 12 -4.27 -10.60 -22.24
C LEU A 12 -4.62 -10.85 -20.77
N LEU A 13 -3.65 -11.12 -19.88
CA LEU A 13 -3.96 -11.41 -18.47
C LEU A 13 -4.15 -10.17 -17.58
N GLU A 14 -3.44 -9.07 -17.85
CA GLU A 14 -3.70 -7.79 -17.15
C GLU A 14 -5.12 -7.28 -17.39
N SER A 15 -5.64 -7.54 -18.60
CA SER A 15 -7.00 -7.22 -18.98
C SER A 15 -8.02 -8.28 -18.55
N PHE A 16 -7.59 -9.40 -17.96
CA PHE A 16 -8.48 -10.43 -17.40
C PHE A 16 -8.73 -10.22 -15.91
N GLU A 17 -7.75 -9.79 -15.13
CA GLU A 17 -7.92 -9.48 -13.69
C GLU A 17 -8.71 -8.19 -13.47
N LEU A 18 -8.44 -7.14 -14.24
CA LEU A 18 -9.30 -5.95 -14.28
C LEU A 18 -10.72 -6.27 -14.78
N ARG A 19 -10.88 -7.32 -15.61
CA ARG A 19 -12.18 -7.70 -16.19
C ARG A 19 -12.96 -8.67 -15.29
N ARG A 20 -12.32 -9.53 -14.48
CA ARG A 20 -12.99 -10.32 -13.42
C ARG A 20 -13.46 -9.45 -12.27
N LEU A 21 -12.71 -8.40 -11.93
CA LEU A 21 -13.19 -7.33 -11.04
C LEU A 21 -14.42 -6.60 -11.62
N LYS A 22 -14.54 -6.54 -12.95
CA LYS A 22 -15.68 -5.91 -13.64
C LYS A 22 -16.86 -6.85 -13.92
N SER A 23 -16.64 -8.17 -13.93
CA SER A 23 -17.63 -9.18 -14.36
C SER A 23 -18.12 -10.13 -13.28
N SER A 24 -17.54 -10.12 -12.07
CA SER A 24 -18.14 -10.83 -10.94
C SER A 24 -19.42 -10.12 -10.52
N LYS A 25 -20.54 -10.61 -11.05
CA LYS A 25 -21.92 -10.20 -10.78
C LYS A 25 -22.39 -10.67 -9.39
N ALA A 26 -21.51 -10.52 -8.40
CA ALA A 26 -21.78 -10.57 -6.99
C ALA A 26 -21.02 -9.39 -6.40
N ASN A 27 -21.72 -8.44 -5.77
CA ASN A 27 -21.23 -7.17 -5.22
C ASN A 27 -19.98 -7.32 -4.32
N ILE A 28 -18.81 -7.51 -4.90
CA ILE A 28 -17.54 -7.48 -4.19
C ILE A 28 -16.91 -6.15 -4.62
N LEU A 29 -17.34 -5.07 -3.97
CA LEU A 29 -16.86 -3.69 -4.14
C LEU A 29 -17.23 -2.97 -5.44
N ASP A 30 -18.33 -2.23 -5.41
CA ASP A 30 -18.60 -1.22 -6.43
C ASP A 30 -17.86 0.09 -6.07
N LEU A 31 -16.58 0.18 -6.43
CA LEU A 31 -15.77 1.39 -6.23
C LEU A 31 -16.33 2.61 -6.98
N THR A 32 -17.28 2.42 -7.91
CA THR A 32 -17.93 3.53 -8.62
C THR A 32 -19.01 4.23 -7.76
N LYS A 33 -19.45 3.58 -6.67
CA LYS A 33 -20.45 4.10 -5.72
C LYS A 33 -19.86 4.82 -4.50
N LEU A 34 -18.56 5.11 -4.49
CA LEU A 34 -17.94 5.89 -3.42
C LEU A 34 -18.70 7.20 -3.19
N SER A 35 -19.02 7.49 -1.93
CA SER A 35 -19.58 8.77 -1.53
C SER A 35 -18.62 9.90 -1.89
N ARG A 36 -19.13 11.13 -1.99
CA ARG A 36 -18.28 12.31 -2.19
C ARG A 36 -17.17 12.38 -1.14
N GLU A 37 -17.53 12.14 0.13
CA GLU A 37 -16.56 12.11 1.24
C GLU A 37 -15.48 11.05 1.03
N ASP A 38 -15.86 9.85 0.56
CA ASP A 38 -14.89 8.77 0.36
C ASP A 38 -13.91 9.12 -0.75
N ARG A 39 -14.39 9.79 -1.81
CA ARG A 39 -13.53 10.28 -2.91
C ARG A 39 -12.57 11.36 -2.41
N ASP A 40 -13.05 12.28 -1.58
CA ASP A 40 -12.22 13.33 -0.99
C ASP A 40 -11.13 12.73 -0.06
N ASP A 41 -11.46 11.67 0.67
CA ASP A 41 -10.53 10.93 1.52
C ASP A 41 -9.48 10.16 0.69
N VAL A 42 -9.90 9.54 -0.42
CA VAL A 42 -8.97 8.90 -1.38
C VAL A 42 -8.01 9.92 -1.97
N GLU A 43 -8.48 11.09 -2.40
CA GLU A 43 -7.62 12.15 -2.93
C GLU A 43 -6.69 12.72 -1.85
N SER A 44 -7.17 12.83 -0.62
CA SER A 44 -6.34 13.23 0.51
C SER A 44 -5.23 12.22 0.76
N LEU A 45 -5.49 10.91 0.74
CA LEU A 45 -4.45 9.88 0.87
C LEU A 45 -3.39 9.96 -0.23
N LYS A 46 -3.79 10.23 -1.49
CA LYS A 46 -2.83 10.44 -2.60
C LYS A 46 -1.91 11.63 -2.34
N LYS A 47 -2.45 12.73 -1.80
CA LYS A 47 -1.64 13.90 -1.41
C LYS A 47 -0.71 13.55 -0.25
N LEU A 48 -1.23 12.90 0.79
CA LEU A 48 -0.43 12.47 1.95
C LEU A 48 0.68 11.49 1.55
N GLN A 49 0.47 10.65 0.54
CA GLN A 49 1.50 9.75 0.03
C GLN A 49 2.68 10.53 -0.53
N LYS A 50 2.44 11.62 -1.28
CA LYS A 50 3.49 12.52 -1.76
C LYS A 50 4.21 13.21 -0.60
N LEU A 51 3.47 13.67 0.41
CA LEU A 51 4.05 14.31 1.59
C LEU A 51 4.89 13.33 2.43
N ALA A 52 4.46 12.07 2.53
CA ALA A 52 5.18 11.01 3.22
C ALA A 52 6.54 10.68 2.59
N GLN A 53 6.79 11.05 1.33
CA GLN A 53 8.12 10.93 0.71
C GLN A 53 9.17 11.73 1.47
N ASN A 54 8.77 12.87 2.02
CA ASN A 54 9.64 13.86 2.63
C ASN A 54 9.47 13.98 4.15
N GLY A 55 8.75 13.04 4.77
CA GLY A 55 8.44 13.09 6.20
C GLY A 55 9.69 13.04 7.10
N PRO A 56 9.58 13.50 8.37
CA PRO A 56 10.70 13.51 9.30
C PRO A 56 11.20 12.08 9.57
N ILE A 57 12.51 11.89 9.55
CA ILE A 57 13.15 10.58 9.76
C ILE A 57 14.27 10.68 10.79
N PHE A 58 14.41 9.65 11.63
CA PHE A 58 15.67 9.43 12.32
C PHE A 58 16.74 9.00 11.31
N THR A 59 17.91 9.61 11.37
CA THR A 59 19.07 9.18 10.60
C THR A 59 19.63 7.86 11.14
N ALA A 60 20.54 7.26 10.38
CA ALA A 60 21.32 6.11 10.81
C ALA A 60 22.02 6.31 12.17
N GLN A 61 22.33 7.57 12.50
CA GLN A 61 22.97 8.05 13.72
C GLN A 61 21.97 8.46 14.82
N GLY A 62 20.66 8.27 14.62
CA GLY A 62 19.64 8.54 15.64
C GLY A 62 19.27 10.02 15.79
N VAL A 63 19.72 10.88 14.87
CA VAL A 63 19.41 12.32 14.84
C VAL A 63 18.13 12.55 14.04
N LEU A 64 17.26 13.44 14.51
CA LEU A 64 16.06 13.84 13.79
C LEU A 64 16.43 14.68 12.56
N LYS A 65 16.05 14.22 11.36
CA LYS A 65 16.17 15.01 10.13
C LYS A 65 14.79 15.47 9.68
N ALA A 66 14.61 16.78 9.54
CA ALA A 66 13.38 17.40 9.08
C ALA A 66 13.08 17.19 7.58
N VAL A 67 14.09 16.78 6.79
CA VAL A 67 13.99 16.62 5.33
C VAL A 67 14.55 15.26 4.92
N ALA A 68 13.69 14.34 4.49
CA ALA A 68 14.14 13.09 3.86
C ALA A 68 14.78 13.39 2.50
N ALA A 69 15.79 12.60 2.11
CA ALA A 69 16.44 12.73 0.80
C ALA A 69 15.39 12.57 -0.32
N ASN A 70 15.51 13.35 -1.41
CA ASN A 70 14.65 13.38 -2.60
C ASN A 70 14.30 11.99 -3.15
N ALA A 71 13.37 11.29 -2.51
CA ALA A 71 12.97 9.95 -2.87
C ALA A 71 11.94 10.03 -3.99
N LYS A 72 12.20 9.34 -5.10
CA LYS A 72 11.29 9.29 -6.25
C LYS A 72 9.96 8.58 -5.92
N LYS A 73 9.93 7.75 -4.87
CA LYS A 73 8.78 6.94 -4.45
C LYS A 73 8.66 6.92 -2.93
N THR A 74 7.43 6.79 -2.43
CA THR A 74 7.15 6.65 -0.99
C THR A 74 7.40 5.20 -0.58
N SER A 75 8.44 4.97 0.22
CA SER A 75 8.64 3.65 0.84
C SER A 75 7.54 3.37 1.87
N LEU A 76 7.20 2.09 2.07
CA LEU A 76 6.27 1.68 3.14
C LEU A 76 6.74 2.17 4.52
N GLY A 77 8.06 2.15 4.76
CA GLY A 77 8.63 2.68 5.99
C GLY A 77 8.47 4.21 6.13
N SER A 78 8.52 4.96 5.04
CA SER A 78 8.23 6.41 5.06
C SER A 78 6.74 6.68 5.29
N TRP A 79 5.87 5.88 4.67
CA TRP A 79 4.41 5.94 4.91
C TRP A 79 4.05 5.67 6.37
N LEU A 80 4.56 4.57 6.93
CA LEU A 80 4.34 4.23 8.33
C LEU A 80 4.85 5.32 9.27
N ARG A 81 6.03 5.89 9.02
CA ARG A 81 6.55 7.00 9.83
C ARG A 81 5.71 8.26 9.74
N TYR A 82 5.09 8.51 8.58
CA TYR A 82 4.26 9.69 8.38
C TYR A 82 2.91 9.60 9.11
N PHE A 83 2.32 8.40 9.18
CA PHE A 83 1.04 8.16 9.87
C PHE A 83 1.22 7.77 11.34
N TYR A 84 2.25 7.02 11.70
CA TYR A 84 2.45 6.43 13.02
C TYR A 84 3.63 7.08 13.73
N LYS A 85 4.46 6.29 14.39
CA LYS A 85 5.63 6.73 15.13
C LYS A 85 6.87 6.21 14.41
N GLY A 86 7.82 7.10 14.15
CA GLY A 86 9.18 6.70 13.78
C GLY A 86 9.93 6.30 15.03
N LEU A 87 10.48 5.09 15.05
CA LEU A 87 11.32 4.61 16.15
C LEU A 87 12.79 4.98 15.91
N GLN A 88 13.47 5.39 16.97
CA GLN A 88 14.91 5.57 16.93
C GLN A 88 15.62 4.22 16.65
N PRO A 89 16.66 4.19 15.80
CA PRO A 89 17.36 2.95 15.48
C PRO A 89 17.92 2.24 16.72
N ALA A 90 17.74 0.91 16.78
CA ALA A 90 18.19 0.09 17.91
C ALA A 90 19.67 0.30 18.28
N ARG A 91 20.52 0.42 17.26
CA ARG A 91 21.98 0.53 17.39
C ARG A 91 22.47 1.84 17.99
N THR A 92 21.61 2.85 18.10
CA THR A 92 21.97 4.18 18.63
C THR A 92 21.53 4.36 20.07
N VAL A 93 20.82 3.38 20.64
CA VAL A 93 20.29 3.44 22.00
C VAL A 93 21.10 2.48 22.87
N ALA A 94 21.58 2.97 24.02
CA ALA A 94 22.28 2.14 24.99
C ALA A 94 21.36 1.02 25.51
N GLN A 95 21.93 -0.16 25.76
CA GLN A 95 21.19 -1.33 26.20
C GLN A 95 20.49 -1.04 27.54
N GLY A 96 19.16 -1.17 27.57
CA GLY A 96 18.33 -0.88 28.75
C GLY A 96 17.70 0.53 28.78
N VAL A 97 18.01 1.40 27.83
CA VAL A 97 17.37 2.73 27.71
C VAL A 97 16.14 2.64 26.78
N ALA A 98 15.04 3.27 27.20
CA ALA A 98 13.82 3.36 26.39
C ALA A 98 14.12 4.10 25.08
N ARG A 99 13.59 3.59 23.95
CA ARG A 99 13.80 4.23 22.65
C ARG A 99 12.89 5.43 22.49
N ASP A 100 13.46 6.53 22.00
CA ASP A 100 12.67 7.67 21.58
C ASP A 100 11.87 7.36 20.31
N PHE A 101 10.74 8.06 20.19
CA PHE A 101 9.90 8.00 19.01
C PHE A 101 9.44 9.38 18.58
N VAL A 102 9.24 9.54 17.28
CA VAL A 102 8.73 10.77 16.69
C VAL A 102 7.37 10.49 16.10
N THR A 103 6.39 11.23 16.58
CA THR A 103 5.04 11.20 16.07
C THR A 103 5.01 11.75 14.64
N GLY A 104 4.47 10.95 13.73
CA GLY A 104 4.27 11.33 12.34
C GLY A 104 3.23 12.44 12.20
N PRO A 105 3.30 13.28 11.15
CA PRO A 105 2.35 14.38 10.95
C PRO A 105 0.87 13.96 10.90
N GLN A 106 0.58 12.71 10.52
CA GLN A 106 -0.79 12.17 10.45
C GLN A 106 -1.18 11.29 11.64
N HIS A 107 -0.40 11.29 12.72
CA HIS A 107 -0.73 10.53 13.92
C HIS A 107 -1.95 11.14 14.64
N GLY A 108 -2.93 10.30 14.95
CA GLY A 108 -4.17 10.74 15.61
C GLY A 108 -5.09 11.62 14.74
N GLN A 109 -4.73 11.84 13.47
CA GLN A 109 -5.58 12.56 12.52
C GLN A 109 -6.71 11.68 11.98
N ARG A 110 -7.70 12.30 11.33
CA ARG A 110 -8.89 11.60 10.80
C ARG A 110 -8.56 10.40 9.90
N LEU A 111 -7.53 10.51 9.06
CA LEU A 111 -7.13 9.46 8.12
C LEU A 111 -6.13 8.46 8.72
N TYR A 112 -5.83 8.55 10.02
CA TYR A 112 -4.86 7.70 10.70
C TYR A 112 -5.15 6.21 10.50
N MET A 113 -6.38 5.76 10.77
CA MET A 113 -6.79 4.37 10.56
C MET A 113 -6.76 3.97 9.08
N THR A 114 -7.16 4.87 8.19
CA THR A 114 -7.13 4.62 6.75
C THR A 114 -5.69 4.40 6.25
N GLY A 115 -4.73 5.13 6.81
CA GLY A 115 -3.31 4.92 6.56
C GLY A 115 -2.82 3.52 6.96
N PHE A 116 -3.32 2.99 8.08
CA PHE A 116 -3.04 1.62 8.54
C PHE A 116 -3.51 0.60 7.52
N VAL A 117 -4.78 0.72 7.13
CA VAL A 117 -5.42 -0.27 6.28
C VAL A 117 -4.80 -0.26 4.89
N ALA A 118 -4.43 0.91 4.37
CA ALA A 118 -3.68 1.00 3.11
C ALA A 118 -2.34 0.27 3.17
N TYR A 119 -1.60 0.42 4.28
CA TYR A 119 -0.36 -0.33 4.51
C TYR A 119 -0.63 -1.84 4.60
N PHE A 120 -1.61 -2.24 5.41
CA PHE A 120 -1.97 -3.64 5.61
C PHE A 120 -2.38 -4.32 4.30
N LEU A 121 -3.22 -3.68 3.51
CA LEU A 121 -3.66 -4.19 2.21
C LEU A 121 -2.49 -4.33 1.24
N SER A 122 -1.62 -3.32 1.16
CA SER A 122 -0.47 -3.35 0.24
C SER A 122 0.56 -4.42 0.63
N TYR A 123 0.75 -4.67 1.94
CA TYR A 123 1.81 -5.54 2.41
C TYR A 123 1.38 -7.00 2.61
N TYR A 124 0.17 -7.23 3.15
CA TYR A 124 -0.29 -8.57 3.55
C TYR A 124 -1.35 -9.16 2.62
N VAL A 125 -2.19 -8.33 1.99
CA VAL A 125 -3.39 -8.82 1.26
C VAL A 125 -3.18 -8.86 -0.24
N LEU A 126 -2.44 -7.88 -0.78
CA LEU A 126 -2.14 -7.77 -2.21
C LEU A 126 -0.62 -7.66 -2.42
N PRO A 127 0.16 -8.68 -1.99
CA PRO A 127 1.62 -8.63 -2.00
C PRO A 127 2.23 -8.51 -3.41
N ASP A 128 1.45 -8.73 -4.46
CA ASP A 128 1.82 -8.48 -5.86
C ASP A 128 2.19 -7.02 -6.17
N TYR A 129 1.95 -6.08 -5.26
CA TYR A 129 2.10 -4.66 -5.55
C TYR A 129 2.64 -3.82 -4.38
N PRO A 130 3.88 -3.32 -4.45
CA PRO A 130 5.03 -3.84 -5.18
C PRO A 130 6.33 -3.87 -4.34
N VAL A 131 7.36 -4.44 -4.96
CA VAL A 131 8.81 -4.18 -4.72
C VAL A 131 9.16 -2.67 -4.67
N ASP A 132 8.23 -1.78 -5.04
CA ASP A 132 8.40 -0.35 -5.27
C ASP A 132 7.67 0.61 -4.28
N GLY A 133 6.87 0.13 -3.30
CA GLY A 133 6.28 0.98 -2.24
C GLY A 133 4.77 0.81 -1.97
N LEU A 134 4.07 1.87 -1.57
CA LEU A 134 2.64 1.82 -1.28
C LEU A 134 1.79 2.00 -2.55
N SER A 135 0.82 1.11 -2.81
CA SER A 135 -0.06 1.22 -3.98
C SER A 135 -1.18 2.24 -3.77
N GLN A 136 -1.47 3.08 -4.77
CA GLN A 136 -2.64 3.96 -4.73
C GLN A 136 -3.95 3.19 -4.97
N ALA A 137 -3.88 2.01 -5.58
CA ALA A 137 -5.05 1.20 -5.89
C ALA A 137 -5.76 0.68 -4.63
N VAL A 138 -5.07 0.62 -3.49
CA VAL A 138 -5.64 0.17 -2.22
C VAL A 138 -6.35 1.27 -1.44
N PHE A 139 -6.21 2.55 -1.82
CA PHE A 139 -6.80 3.66 -1.05
C PHE A 139 -8.32 3.63 -0.97
N PRO A 140 -9.06 3.35 -2.07
CA PRO A 140 -10.50 3.20 -1.99
C PRO A 140 -10.92 2.09 -1.02
N LEU A 141 -10.22 0.94 -1.04
CA LEU A 141 -10.48 -0.17 -0.13
C LEU A 141 -10.19 0.21 1.32
N ALA A 142 -9.08 0.92 1.55
CA ALA A 142 -8.70 1.37 2.87
C ALA A 142 -9.73 2.33 3.46
N VAL A 143 -10.27 3.27 2.66
CA VAL A 143 -11.32 4.19 3.08
C VAL A 143 -12.58 3.44 3.48
N LEU A 144 -13.05 2.52 2.64
CA LEU A 144 -14.25 1.73 2.91
C LEU A 144 -14.11 0.90 4.20
N LEU A 145 -12.99 0.20 4.36
CA LEU A 145 -12.71 -0.62 5.54
C LEU A 145 -12.57 0.23 6.81
N ALA A 146 -11.92 1.39 6.74
CA ALA A 146 -11.79 2.31 7.87
C ALA A 146 -13.15 2.89 8.33
N ARG A 147 -14.12 2.97 7.41
CA ARG A 147 -15.53 3.32 7.74
C ARG A 147 -16.35 2.12 8.23
N GLY A 148 -15.75 0.95 8.36
CA GLY A 148 -16.42 -0.27 8.80
C GLY A 148 -17.30 -0.93 7.74
N GLN A 149 -17.10 -0.60 6.45
CA GLN A 149 -17.85 -1.27 5.39
C GLN A 149 -17.35 -2.71 5.21
N PRO A 150 -18.25 -3.69 5.12
CA PRO A 150 -17.88 -5.07 4.91
C PRO A 150 -17.32 -5.24 3.49
N VAL A 151 -16.08 -5.72 3.41
CA VAL A 151 -15.40 -6.00 2.16
C VAL A 151 -14.94 -7.46 2.19
N ALA A 152 -15.25 -8.22 1.14
CA ALA A 152 -14.79 -9.60 1.03
C ALA A 152 -13.29 -9.61 0.69
N LEU A 153 -12.44 -9.57 1.71
CA LEU A 153 -10.98 -9.68 1.56
C LEU A 153 -10.53 -11.09 1.20
N ALA A 154 -11.26 -12.13 1.65
CA ALA A 154 -10.84 -13.51 1.47
C ALA A 154 -10.66 -13.92 -0.01
N PRO A 155 -11.56 -13.58 -0.95
CA PRO A 155 -11.34 -13.84 -2.37
C PRO A 155 -10.15 -13.08 -2.96
N LEU A 156 -9.89 -11.84 -2.49
CA LEU A 156 -8.75 -11.04 -2.97
C LEU A 156 -7.42 -11.65 -2.53
N PHE A 157 -7.33 -12.05 -1.26
CA PHE A 157 -6.15 -12.71 -0.70
C PHE A 157 -5.89 -14.08 -1.35
N LEU A 158 -6.94 -14.88 -1.55
CA LEU A 158 -6.81 -16.17 -2.23
C LEU A 158 -6.33 -15.98 -3.67
N GLY A 159 -6.85 -14.99 -4.39
CA GLY A 159 -6.40 -14.66 -5.74
C GLY A 159 -4.90 -14.33 -5.79
N SER A 160 -4.41 -13.48 -4.88
CA SER A 160 -2.97 -13.17 -4.80
C SER A 160 -2.14 -14.39 -4.42
N LEU A 161 -2.63 -15.23 -3.50
CA LEU A 161 -1.92 -16.43 -3.05
C LEU A 161 -1.76 -17.43 -4.21
N TYR A 162 -2.84 -17.71 -4.94
CA TYR A 162 -2.79 -18.63 -6.09
C TYR A 162 -1.80 -18.13 -7.15
N LYS A 163 -1.79 -16.82 -7.44
CA LYS A 163 -0.82 -16.24 -8.36
C LYS A 163 0.64 -16.39 -7.88
N GLN A 164 0.90 -16.19 -6.59
CA GLN A 164 2.23 -16.42 -6.03
C GLN A 164 2.65 -17.89 -6.12
N LEU A 165 1.71 -18.82 -5.92
CA LEU A 165 1.97 -20.25 -6.08
C LEU A 165 2.25 -20.63 -7.55
N ASP A 166 1.51 -20.06 -8.49
CA ASP A 166 1.75 -20.26 -9.93
C ASP A 166 3.15 -19.78 -10.34
N LEU A 167 3.61 -18.66 -9.79
CA LEU A 167 4.97 -18.14 -10.04
C LEU A 167 6.05 -19.09 -9.50
N VAL A 168 5.83 -19.73 -8.35
CA VAL A 168 6.78 -20.70 -7.77
C VAL A 168 6.77 -22.03 -8.52
N GLN A 169 5.66 -22.41 -9.15
CA GLN A 169 5.57 -23.65 -9.94
C GLN A 169 6.10 -23.52 -11.36
N ALA A 170 6.25 -22.29 -11.87
CA ALA A 170 6.74 -22.00 -13.22
C ALA A 170 8.27 -21.90 -13.33
N ASP A 171 8.98 -21.85 -12.20
CA ASP A 171 10.45 -21.96 -12.08
C ASP A 171 10.89 -23.42 -11.84
#